data_AF-A0A2P4QTH4-F1
#
_entry.id   AF-A0A2P4QTH4-F1
#
_cell.length_a   1.000
_cell.length_b   1.000
_cell.length_c   1.000
_cell.angle_alpha   90.00
_cell.angle_beta   90.00
_cell.angle_gamma   90.00
#
_symmetry.space_group_name_H-M   'P 1'
#
loop_
_entity.id
_entity.type
_entity.pdbx_description
1 polymer ?
#
loop_
_entity_poly.entity_id
_entity_poly.type
_entity_poly.pdbx_seq_one_letter_code
_entity_poly.pdbx_strand_id
1 'polypeptide(L)'
;MRLYNSATGSLKLYGITKDPQTKELIMITQLAEQGNLRCVLSSHFNNIFWNKKLAFVCNIVYDLKSLHNLGYFHKDFHSGNILRGVTTYISDFGLSGSSSNEQKSDDKICGVLPYIAPEVLNG
;
A
#
# COMPACT_ATOMS: atom_id res chain seq x y z
N MET A 1 15.12 -0.57 -1.84
CA MET A 1 13.98 0.22 -1.35
C MET A 1 14.51 1.19 -0.30
N ARG A 2 14.55 2.50 -0.57
CA ARG A 2 14.92 3.50 0.44
C ARG A 2 13.73 3.62 1.41
N LEU A 3 13.94 3.34 2.70
CA LEU A 3 12.90 3.47 3.71
C LEU A 3 12.78 4.95 4.09
N TYR A 4 11.56 5.47 3.98
CA TYR A 4 11.23 6.89 4.11
C TYR A 4 10.94 7.26 5.57
N ASN A 5 11.29 8.49 5.97
CA ASN A 5 10.92 9.05 7.26
C ASN A 5 9.77 10.05 7.03
N SER A 6 8.54 9.55 7.14
CA SER A 6 7.29 10.32 7.08
C SER A 6 7.00 10.89 8.48
N ALA A 7 6.38 12.08 8.55
CA ALA A 7 5.91 12.67 9.82
C ALA A 7 4.89 11.76 10.54
N THR A 8 4.28 10.82 9.81
CA THR A 8 3.59 9.64 10.33
C THR A 8 4.40 8.41 9.95
N GLY A 9 5.16 7.83 10.88
CA GLY A 9 6.17 6.80 10.56
C GLY A 9 5.67 5.72 9.60
N SER A 10 6.48 5.34 8.61
CA SER A 10 6.15 4.25 7.67
C SER A 10 6.11 2.90 8.39
N LEU A 11 5.46 1.91 7.77
CA LEU A 11 5.53 0.52 8.26
C LEU A 11 7.01 0.11 8.38
N LYS A 12 7.45 -0.28 9.58
CA LYS A 12 8.85 -0.63 9.79
C LYS A 12 9.19 -1.92 9.05
N LEU A 13 10.29 -1.91 8.30
CA LEU A 13 10.93 -3.08 7.74
C LEU A 13 12.08 -3.47 8.68
N TYR A 14 12.01 -4.65 9.28
CA TYR A 14 13.07 -5.17 10.15
C TYR A 14 14.16 -5.88 9.36
N GLY A 15 13.82 -6.47 8.21
CA GLY A 15 14.80 -7.10 7.34
C GLY A 15 14.19 -8.04 6.32
N ILE A 16 15.06 -8.76 5.63
CA ILE A 16 14.72 -9.80 4.67
C ILE A 16 15.42 -11.07 5.13
N THR A 17 14.70 -12.20 5.07
CA THR A 17 15.25 -13.53 5.28
C THR A 17 14.88 -14.42 4.09
N LYS A 18 15.29 -15.69 4.13
CA LYS A 18 15.06 -16.65 3.07
C LYS A 18 14.62 -17.98 3.66
N ASP A 19 13.57 -18.58 3.09
CA ASP A 19 13.17 -19.93 3.47
C ASP A 19 14.31 -20.93 3.11
N PRO A 20 14.75 -21.78 4.05
CA PRO A 20 15.88 -22.68 3.80
C PRO A 20 15.55 -23.80 2.79
N GLN A 21 14.28 -24.17 2.63
CA GLN A 21 13.81 -25.22 1.71
C GLN A 21 13.41 -24.63 0.36
N THR A 22 12.43 -23.72 0.33
CA THR A 22 11.87 -23.18 -0.93
C THR A 22 12.76 -22.13 -1.58
N LYS A 23 13.71 -21.57 -0.81
CA LYS A 23 14.57 -20.46 -1.23
C LYS A 23 13.80 -19.17 -1.52
N GLU A 24 12.55 -19.06 -1.08
CA GLU A 24 11.75 -17.85 -1.23
C GLU A 24 12.24 -16.74 -0.29
N LEU A 25 12.17 -15.49 -0.76
CA LEU A 25 12.50 -14.33 0.05
C LEU A 25 11.30 -13.97 0.93
N ILE A 26 11.58 -13.74 2.22
CA ILE A 26 10.58 -13.37 3.22
C ILE A 26 10.92 -11.98 3.75
N MET A 27 9.94 -11.09 3.76
CA MET A 27 10.07 -9.75 4.31
C MET A 27 9.54 -9.72 5.75
N ILE A 28 10.35 -9.22 6.69
CA ILE A 28 9.97 -9.11 8.11
C ILE A 28 9.60 -7.65 8.39
N THR A 29 8.32 -7.40 8.68
CA THR A 29 7.80 -6.05 8.92
C THR A 29 7.13 -5.91 10.28
N GLN A 30 6.89 -4.67 10.71
CA GLN A 30 6.04 -4.37 11.84
C GLN A 30 4.64 -4.97 11.65
N LEU A 31 4.14 -5.66 12.67
CA LEU A 31 2.76 -6.14 12.68
C LEU A 31 1.79 -4.96 12.82
N ALA A 32 0.86 -4.86 11.88
CA ALA A 32 -0.30 -4.00 11.96
C ALA A 32 -1.46 -4.80 12.59
N GLU A 33 -1.64 -4.68 13.91
CA GLU A 33 -2.52 -5.54 14.70
C GLU A 33 -4.00 -5.54 14.26
N GLN A 34 -4.47 -4.49 13.60
CA GLN A 34 -5.86 -4.41 13.13
C GLN A 34 -6.03 -4.95 11.70
N GLY A 35 -4.98 -5.51 11.10
CA GLY A 35 -5.01 -6.06 9.75
C GLY A 35 -5.13 -4.97 8.68
N ASN A 36 -5.91 -5.23 7.62
CA ASN A 36 -6.14 -4.25 6.56
C ASN A 36 -7.39 -3.39 6.79
N LEU A 37 -7.38 -2.19 6.22
CA LEU A 37 -8.41 -1.19 6.38
C LEU A 37 -9.75 -1.63 5.79
N ARG A 38 -9.76 -2.45 4.73
CA ARG A 38 -10.99 -3.04 4.17
C ARG A 38 -11.74 -3.82 5.23
N CYS A 39 -11.08 -4.76 5.92
CA CYS A 39 -11.69 -5.55 6.99
C CYS A 39 -12.17 -4.68 8.15
N VAL A 40 -11.36 -3.70 8.57
CA VAL A 40 -11.70 -2.76 9.65
C VAL A 40 -12.96 -1.97 9.32
N LEU A 41 -13.04 -1.42 8.10
CA LEU A 41 -14.20 -0.65 7.66
C LEU A 41 -15.43 -1.56 7.50
N SER A 42 -15.31 -2.74 6.88
CA SER A 42 -16.44 -3.65 6.69
C SER A 42 -17.06 -4.13 7.99
N SER A 43 -16.25 -4.30 9.06
CA SER A 43 -16.72 -4.81 10.35
C SER A 43 -17.22 -3.70 11.30
N HIS A 44 -16.70 -2.47 11.19
CA HIS A 44 -16.92 -1.42 12.20
C HIS A 44 -17.25 -0.05 11.60
N PHE A 45 -17.72 0.04 10.35
CA PHE A 45 -17.91 1.32 9.66
C PHE A 45 -18.69 2.36 10.48
N ASN A 46 -19.81 1.95 11.09
CA ASN A 46 -20.68 2.83 11.88
C ASN A 46 -20.09 3.19 13.24
N ASN A 47 -19.15 2.40 13.76
CA ASN A 47 -18.52 2.61 15.07
C ASN A 47 -17.29 3.52 14.97
N ILE A 48 -16.78 3.77 13.77
CA ILE A 48 -15.65 4.67 13.54
C ILE A 48 -16.20 6.08 13.34
N PHE A 49 -15.88 6.98 14.28
CA PHE A 49 -16.24 8.39 14.18
C PHE A 49 -15.68 9.05 12.92
N TRP A 50 -16.42 10.05 12.42
CA TRP A 50 -16.08 10.74 11.17
C TRP A 50 -14.69 11.40 11.19
N ASN A 51 -14.32 12.04 12.28
CA ASN A 51 -12.99 12.63 12.46
C ASN A 51 -11.86 11.60 12.34
N LYS A 52 -12.08 10.36 12.81
CA LYS A 52 -11.11 9.26 12.69
C LYS A 52 -11.01 8.76 11.25
N LYS A 53 -12.13 8.71 10.51
CA LYS A 53 -12.13 8.41 9.07
C LYS A 53 -11.34 9.45 8.28
N LEU A 54 -11.53 10.73 8.59
CA LEU A 54 -10.74 11.82 8.00
C LEU A 54 -9.25 11.67 8.30
N ALA A 55 -8.90 11.34 9.55
CA ALA A 55 -7.50 11.11 9.92
C ALA A 55 -6.87 9.96 9.10
N PHE A 56 -7.61 8.86 8.86
CA PHE A 56 -7.14 7.80 7.97
C PHE A 56 -6.85 8.31 6.55
N VAL A 57 -7.79 9.04 5.96
CA VAL A 57 -7.64 9.59 4.60
C VAL A 57 -6.43 10.54 4.53
N CYS A 58 -6.27 11.44 5.51
CA CYS A 58 -5.13 12.37 5.55
C CYS A 58 -3.79 11.63 5.57
N ASN A 59 -3.65 10.59 6.39
CA ASN A 59 -2.42 9.82 6.51
C ASN A 59 -2.13 9.02 5.22
N ILE A 60 -3.16 8.38 4.66
CA ILE A 60 -3.06 7.65 3.39
C ILE A 60 -2.61 8.57 2.25
N VAL A 61 -3.22 9.76 2.13
CA VAL A 61 -2.86 10.74 1.09
C VAL A 61 -1.43 11.26 1.29
N TYR A 62 -1.01 11.47 2.53
CA TYR A 62 0.36 11.90 2.83
C TYR A 62 1.40 10.85 2.44
N ASP A 63 1.16 9.59 2.78
CA ASP A 63 2.04 8.48 2.41
C ASP A 63 2.06 8.27 0.89
N LEU A 64 0.90 8.35 0.22
CA LEU A 64 0.82 8.23 -1.24
C LEU A 64 1.56 9.37 -1.95
N LYS A 65 1.40 10.60 -1.48
CA LYS A 65 2.16 11.76 -1.97
C LYS A 65 3.66 11.56 -1.80
N SER A 66 4.09 11.03 -0.65
CA SER A 66 5.49 10.74 -0.38
C SER A 66 6.04 9.69 -1.35
N LEU A 67 5.26 8.64 -1.64
CA LEU A 67 5.61 7.62 -2.64
C LEU A 67 5.75 8.22 -4.04
N HIS A 68 4.80 9.05 -4.46
CA HIS A 68 4.83 9.73 -5.76
C HIS A 68 6.01 10.69 -5.88
N ASN A 69 6.37 11.41 -4.82
CA ASN A 69 7.54 12.29 -4.80
C ASN A 69 8.87 11.53 -4.97
N LEU A 70 8.90 10.24 -4.62
CA LEU A 70 10.04 9.35 -4.89
C LEU A 70 10.03 8.79 -6.32
N GLY A 71 9.04 9.16 -7.13
CA GLY A 71 8.85 8.66 -8.50
C GLY A 71 8.25 7.26 -8.56
N TYR A 72 7.68 6.73 -7.47
CA TYR A 72 7.07 5.40 -7.40
C TYR A 72 5.55 5.47 -7.45
N PHE A 73 4.95 4.55 -8.19
CA PHE A 73 3.50 4.36 -8.29
C PHE A 73 3.14 2.99 -7.74
N HIS A 74 2.09 2.92 -6.92
CA HIS A 74 1.73 1.68 -6.22
C HIS A 74 1.18 0.60 -7.17
N LYS A 75 0.39 1.02 -8.17
CA LYS A 75 -0.32 0.20 -9.18
C LYS A 75 -1.39 -0.78 -8.67
N ASP A 76 -1.40 -1.11 -7.37
CA ASP A 76 -2.47 -1.89 -6.74
C ASP A 76 -3.01 -1.19 -5.47
N PHE A 77 -3.39 0.07 -5.62
CA PHE A 77 -3.75 0.92 -4.48
C PHE A 77 -5.23 0.76 -4.12
N HIS A 78 -5.50 0.11 -2.99
CA HIS A 78 -6.86 -0.07 -2.48
C HIS A 78 -6.89 -0.34 -0.98
N SER A 79 -8.08 -0.26 -0.36
CA SER A 79 -8.28 -0.46 1.09
C SER A 79 -7.76 -1.79 1.65
N GLY A 80 -7.64 -2.84 0.83
CA GLY A 80 -7.06 -4.13 1.23
C GLY A 80 -5.53 -4.11 1.38
N ASN A 81 -4.86 -3.15 0.76
CA ASN A 81 -3.41 -2.94 0.77
C ASN A 81 -3.03 -1.75 1.67
N ILE A 82 -3.99 -1.24 2.44
CA ILE A 82 -3.76 -0.29 3.52
C ILE A 82 -3.83 -1.06 4.82
N LEU A 83 -2.71 -1.19 5.53
CA LEU A 83 -2.68 -1.79 6.86
C LEU A 83 -3.11 -0.79 7.92
N ARG A 84 -3.61 -1.31 9.03
CA ARG A 84 -4.09 -0.55 10.16
C ARG A 84 -3.37 -0.98 11.44
N GLY A 85 -2.56 -0.08 11.99
CA GLY A 85 -1.91 -0.21 13.30
C GLY A 85 -2.24 1.00 14.17
N VAL A 86 -1.20 1.70 14.66
CA VAL A 86 -1.41 3.00 15.36
C VAL A 86 -1.97 4.03 14.38
N THR A 87 -1.43 4.07 13.17
CA THR A 87 -1.94 4.83 12.01
C THR A 87 -2.35 3.87 10.87
N THR A 88 -2.55 4.39 9.67
CA THR A 88 -2.68 3.63 8.42
C THR A 88 -1.33 3.57 7.72
N TYR A 89 -1.04 2.47 7.03
CA TYR A 89 0.20 2.29 6.28
C TYR A 89 -0.10 1.73 4.89
N ILE A 90 0.47 2.30 3.85
CA ILE A 90 0.46 1.68 2.51
C ILE A 90 1.37 0.44 2.55
N SER A 91 0.90 -0.66 1.99
CA SER A 91 1.57 -1.97 1.98
C SER A 91 1.39 -2.68 0.63
N ASP A 92 2.07 -3.80 0.45
CA ASP A 92 2.04 -4.59 -0.78
C ASP A 92 2.53 -3.83 -2.02
N PHE A 93 3.83 -3.60 -2.03
CA PHE A 93 4.52 -2.93 -3.13
C PHE A 93 4.89 -3.89 -4.29
N GLY A 94 4.30 -5.09 -4.36
CA GLY A 94 4.68 -6.12 -5.32
C GLY A 94 4.50 -5.71 -6.80
N LEU A 95 3.52 -4.84 -7.06
CA LEU A 95 3.28 -4.26 -8.39
C LEU A 95 3.83 -2.83 -8.53
N SER A 96 4.47 -2.29 -7.49
CA SER A 96 4.94 -0.91 -7.51
C SER A 96 6.15 -0.72 -8.42
N GLY A 97 6.24 0.45 -9.07
CA GLY A 97 7.37 0.75 -9.96
C GLY A 97 7.46 2.22 -10.32
N SER A 98 8.57 2.62 -10.94
CA SER A 98 8.73 3.99 -11.44
C SER A 98 7.91 4.22 -12.70
N SER A 99 7.55 5.48 -12.98
CA SER A 99 6.94 5.87 -14.27
C SER A 99 7.90 5.70 -15.45
N SER A 100 9.21 5.79 -15.21
CA SER A 100 10.26 5.62 -16.21
C SER A 100 10.50 4.17 -16.63
N ASN A 101 10.01 3.22 -15.83
CA ASN A 101 9.72 1.90 -16.35
C ASN A 101 8.47 2.07 -17.20
N GLU A 102 8.68 2.59 -18.42
CA GLU A 102 7.79 2.36 -19.57
C GLU A 102 7.24 0.95 -19.41
N GLN A 103 5.94 0.77 -19.65
CA GLN A 103 5.35 -0.55 -19.80
C GLN A 103 6.16 -1.28 -20.89
N LYS A 104 7.26 -1.91 -20.48
CA LYS A 104 8.10 -2.70 -21.35
C LYS A 104 7.29 -3.96 -21.57
N SER A 105 6.56 -3.91 -22.69
CA SER A 105 6.12 -5.05 -23.48
C SER A 105 5.40 -6.14 -22.71
N ASP A 106 4.30 -5.78 -22.06
CA ASP A 106 3.10 -6.62 -21.92
C ASP A 106 1.99 -5.72 -21.37
N ASP A 107 0.89 -5.54 -22.12
CA ASP A 107 -0.32 -4.75 -21.81
C ASP A 107 -1.12 -5.30 -20.59
N LYS A 108 -0.42 -5.79 -19.57
CA LYS A 108 -1.05 -6.40 -18.42
C LYS A 108 -1.62 -5.31 -17.52
N ILE A 109 -2.94 -5.16 -17.58
CA ILE A 109 -3.73 -4.41 -16.62
C ILE A 109 -3.45 -4.98 -15.22
N CYS A 110 -2.96 -4.13 -14.33
CA CYS A 110 -2.66 -4.46 -12.94
C CYS A 110 -3.63 -3.72 -12.01
N GLY A 111 -3.89 -4.31 -10.85
CA GLY A 111 -4.79 -3.77 -9.83
C GLY A 111 -6.12 -4.52 -9.73
N VAL A 112 -6.95 -4.10 -8.78
CA VAL A 112 -8.29 -4.69 -8.56
C VAL A 112 -9.34 -3.85 -9.27
N LEU A 113 -10.17 -4.48 -10.13
CA LEU A 113 -11.06 -3.83 -11.10
C LEU A 113 -11.83 -2.58 -10.61
N PRO A 114 -12.46 -2.54 -9.42
CA PRO A 114 -13.17 -1.34 -8.95
C PRO A 114 -12.27 -0.14 -8.62
N TYR A 115 -10.95 -0.33 -8.57
CA TYR A 115 -9.93 0.66 -8.24
C TYR A 115 -9.07 1.06 -9.44
N ILE A 116 -9.32 0.47 -10.61
CA ILE A 116 -8.58 0.78 -11.84
C ILE A 116 -9.26 1.97 -12.52
N ALA A 117 -8.46 2.97 -12.90
CA ALA A 117 -8.94 4.13 -13.62
C ALA A 117 -9.35 3.74 -15.07
N PRO A 118 -10.43 4.30 -15.62
CA PRO A 118 -10.99 3.88 -16.91
C PRO A 118 -10.02 4.03 -18.09
N GLU A 119 -9.12 5.02 -18.07
CA GLU A 119 -8.07 5.21 -19.07
C GLU A 119 -7.10 4.03 -19.15
N VAL A 120 -6.89 3.31 -18.04
CA VAL A 120 -6.05 2.10 -18.01
C VAL A 120 -6.74 0.92 -18.71
N LEU A 121 -8.08 0.92 -18.75
CA LEU A 121 -8.87 -0.13 -19.41
C LEU A 121 -9.10 0.14 -20.90
N ASN A 122 -9.11 1.43 -21.29
CA ASN A 122 -9.50 1.85 -22.63
C ASN A 122 -8.34 2.15 -23.59
N GLY A 123 -7.09 2.26 -23.08
CA GLY A 123 -5.91 2.57 -23.90
C GLY A 123 -5.77 4.04 -24.25
#